data_AF-A0A7W1AVR9-F1
#
_entry.id   AF-A0A7W1AVR9-F1
#
_cell.length_a   1.000
_cell.length_b   1.000
_cell.length_c   1.000
_cell.angle_alpha   90.00
_cell.angle_beta   90.00
_cell.angle_gamma   90.00
#
_symmetry.space_group_name_H-M   'P 1'
#
loop_
_entity.id
_entity.type
_entity.pdbx_description
1 polymer ?
#
loop_
_entity_poly.entity_id
_entity_poly.type
_entity_poly.pdbx_seq_one_letter_code
_entity_poly.pdbx_strand_id
1 'polypeptide(L)'
;MLCVDFENQLSDYLEGILDSAAHRAFSEHALRCPVCHQTLSEVKDMIRACRVASVPLPPRELEARILKKTMPDAAMTCQEFEASLTDYLDGFLPAPFYHRWERHAALCDRCTELPGEVVRSIGACYTYISEEMLIPAGLNEKILHATIGTLKAKEVRAPWSARLASRLRMWLDPIVSPQLATVATMLLVAVFVLTNTVSADGSISGVYRASLRLAEQSFSGGSEVGIKEFRNGLKGLVGGQSQPPENNSGQAQKPAEQKPQAKQEASGNSND
;
A
#
# COMPACT_ATOMS: atom_id res chain seq x y z
N MET A 1 -2.43 -58.86 -31.69
CA MET A 1 -2.80 -57.67 -32.48
C MET A 1 -1.68 -57.31 -33.43
N LEU A 2 -2.00 -56.65 -34.53
CA LEU A 2 -1.01 -56.09 -35.47
C LEU A 2 -0.64 -54.66 -35.03
N CYS A 3 0.51 -54.16 -35.47
CA CYS A 3 0.97 -52.79 -35.12
C CYS A 3 -0.01 -51.71 -35.62
N VAL A 4 -0.67 -51.93 -36.76
CA VAL A 4 -1.67 -51.00 -37.29
C VAL A 4 -2.90 -50.91 -36.38
N ASP A 5 -3.35 -52.03 -35.83
CA ASP A 5 -4.46 -52.05 -34.87
C ASP A 5 -4.07 -51.31 -33.57
N PHE A 6 -2.80 -51.43 -33.17
CA PHE A 6 -2.25 -50.74 -32.01
C PHE A 6 -2.28 -49.22 -32.19
N GLU A 7 -1.81 -48.70 -33.34
CA GLU A 7 -1.81 -47.25 -33.61
C GLU A 7 -3.24 -46.70 -33.64
N ASN A 8 -4.18 -47.43 -34.26
CA ASN A 8 -5.58 -47.03 -34.32
C ASN A 8 -6.26 -47.00 -32.94
N GLN A 9 -5.86 -47.88 -32.02
CA GLN A 9 -6.42 -47.98 -30.67
C GLN A 9 -5.64 -47.19 -29.61
N LEU A 10 -4.57 -46.48 -29.99
CA LEU A 10 -3.68 -45.80 -29.06
C LEU A 10 -4.39 -44.70 -28.27
N SER A 11 -5.20 -43.88 -28.93
CA SER A 11 -5.99 -42.83 -28.27
C SER A 11 -7.01 -43.44 -27.30
N ASP A 12 -7.76 -44.44 -27.74
CA ASP A 12 -8.76 -45.13 -26.91
C ASP A 12 -8.13 -45.81 -25.68
N TYR A 13 -6.92 -46.36 -25.84
CA TYR A 13 -6.14 -46.92 -24.72
C TYR A 13 -5.74 -45.85 -23.71
N LEU A 14 -5.27 -44.69 -24.17
CA LEU A 14 -4.85 -43.57 -23.31
C LEU A 14 -6.03 -42.87 -22.61
N GLU A 15 -7.19 -42.85 -23.26
CA GLU A 15 -8.45 -42.33 -22.70
C GLU A 15 -9.15 -43.35 -21.80
N GLY A 16 -8.72 -44.62 -21.80
CA GLY A 16 -9.29 -45.68 -20.98
C GLY A 16 -10.65 -46.20 -21.48
N ILE A 17 -10.93 -46.04 -22.77
CA ILE A 17 -12.22 -46.39 -23.41
C ILE A 17 -12.25 -47.86 -23.84
N LEU A 18 -11.08 -48.50 -24.02
CA LEU A 18 -10.99 -49.91 -24.41
C LEU A 18 -11.59 -50.86 -23.36
N ASP A 19 -12.23 -51.93 -23.84
CA ASP A 19 -12.71 -53.00 -22.99
C ASP A 19 -11.55 -53.79 -22.37
N SER A 20 -11.84 -54.53 -21.30
CA SER A 20 -10.80 -55.23 -20.52
C SER A 20 -9.97 -56.22 -21.33
N ALA A 21 -10.56 -56.87 -22.36
CA ALA A 21 -9.84 -57.81 -23.20
C ALA A 21 -8.93 -57.08 -24.20
N ALA A 22 -9.41 -56.02 -24.84
CA ALA A 22 -8.58 -55.20 -25.72
C ALA A 22 -7.45 -54.49 -24.95
N HIS A 23 -7.71 -53.96 -23.76
CA HIS A 23 -6.69 -53.32 -22.92
C HIS A 23 -5.54 -54.30 -22.58
N ARG A 24 -5.89 -55.56 -22.27
CA ARG A 24 -4.90 -56.62 -22.04
C ARG A 24 -4.12 -56.95 -23.31
N ALA A 25 -4.79 -57.17 -24.44
CA ALA A 25 -4.12 -57.45 -25.71
C ALA A 25 -3.19 -56.30 -26.15
N PHE A 26 -3.61 -55.05 -25.92
CA PHE A 26 -2.84 -53.83 -26.18
C PHE A 26 -1.57 -53.77 -25.33
N SER A 27 -1.70 -53.96 -24.02
CA SER A 27 -0.56 -53.96 -23.11
C SER A 27 0.41 -55.12 -23.37
N GLU A 28 -0.10 -56.31 -23.68
CA GLU A 28 0.74 -57.45 -24.07
C GLU A 28 1.54 -57.17 -25.34
N HIS A 29 0.95 -56.50 -26.34
CA HIS A 29 1.66 -56.11 -27.56
C HIS A 29 2.68 -55.00 -27.31
N ALA A 30 2.32 -53.97 -26.54
CA ALA A 30 3.25 -52.91 -26.14
C ALA A 30 4.50 -53.47 -25.44
N LEU A 31 4.38 -54.54 -24.67
CA LEU A 31 5.53 -55.17 -24.00
C LEU A 31 6.37 -56.06 -24.93
N ARG A 32 5.78 -56.60 -26.01
CA ARG A 32 6.46 -57.51 -26.95
C ARG A 32 7.08 -56.79 -28.15
N CYS A 33 6.49 -55.68 -28.59
CA CYS A 33 6.92 -54.93 -29.75
C CYS A 33 7.66 -53.65 -29.31
N PRO A 34 8.99 -53.56 -29.52
CA PRO A 34 9.77 -52.40 -29.07
C PRO A 34 9.38 -51.10 -29.76
N VAL A 35 8.93 -51.16 -31.02
CA VAL A 35 8.48 -49.99 -31.77
C VAL A 35 7.21 -49.40 -31.15
N CYS A 36 6.19 -50.24 -30.92
CA CYS A 36 4.93 -49.81 -30.30
C CYS A 36 5.11 -49.41 -28.82
N HIS A 37 6.07 -50.02 -28.12
CA HIS A 37 6.45 -49.58 -26.78
C HIS A 37 6.99 -48.15 -26.79
N GLN A 38 7.88 -47.86 -27.73
CA GLN A 38 8.51 -46.56 -27.87
C GLN A 38 7.47 -45.49 -28.21
N THR A 39 6.61 -45.73 -29.20
CA THR A 39 5.55 -44.77 -29.56
C THR A 39 4.60 -44.50 -28.40
N LEU A 40 4.18 -45.52 -27.65
CA LEU A 40 3.37 -45.35 -26.45
C LEU A 40 4.07 -44.52 -25.38
N SER A 41 5.38 -44.74 -25.19
CA SER A 41 6.18 -44.00 -24.22
C SER A 41 6.33 -42.53 -24.63
N GLU A 42 6.65 -42.26 -25.89
CA GLU A 42 6.76 -40.92 -26.46
C GLU A 42 5.44 -40.14 -26.34
N VAL A 43 4.31 -40.76 -26.67
CA VAL A 43 3.00 -40.12 -26.54
C VAL A 43 2.65 -39.86 -25.06
N LYS A 44 2.95 -40.80 -24.15
CA LYS A 44 2.76 -40.60 -22.70
C LYS A 44 3.61 -39.45 -22.16
N ASP A 45 4.86 -39.36 -22.60
CA ASP A 45 5.77 -38.29 -22.19
C ASP A 45 5.33 -36.93 -22.76
N MET A 46 4.84 -36.89 -24.01
CA MET A 46 4.24 -35.70 -24.60
C MET A 46 2.97 -35.26 -23.85
N ILE A 47 2.08 -36.17 -23.49
CA ILE A 47 0.90 -35.86 -22.66
C ILE A 47 1.34 -35.29 -21.30
N ARG A 48 2.36 -35.88 -20.67
CA ARG A 48 2.91 -35.38 -19.40
C ARG A 48 3.49 -33.98 -19.58
N ALA A 49 4.23 -33.74 -20.66
CA ALA A 49 4.77 -32.42 -20.99
C ALA A 49 3.66 -31.39 -21.19
N CYS A 50 2.62 -31.71 -21.96
CA CYS A 50 1.47 -30.85 -22.18
C CYS A 50 0.69 -30.51 -20.90
N ARG A 51 0.63 -31.44 -19.93
CA ARG A 51 -0.04 -31.19 -18.63
C ARG A 51 0.72 -30.22 -17.73
N VAL A 52 2.04 -30.15 -17.87
CA VAL A 52 2.91 -29.27 -17.06
C VAL A 52 3.22 -27.97 -17.80
N ALA A 53 3.10 -27.96 -19.12
CA ALA A 53 3.29 -26.78 -19.94
C ALA A 53 2.33 -25.66 -19.49
N SER A 54 2.88 -24.47 -19.28
CA SER A 54 2.07 -23.29 -19.02
C SER A 54 1.22 -22.98 -20.24
N VAL A 55 -0.09 -22.82 -20.04
CA VAL A 55 -0.99 -22.38 -21.11
C VAL A 55 -0.55 -20.98 -21.55
N PRO A 56 -0.15 -20.78 -22.82
CA PRO A 56 0.21 -19.46 -23.30
C PRO A 56 -1.00 -18.55 -23.20
N LEU A 57 -0.78 -17.32 -22.74
CA LEU A 57 -1.85 -16.33 -22.65
C LEU A 57 -2.39 -16.08 -24.08
N PRO A 58 -3.70 -16.22 -24.32
CA PRO A 58 -4.24 -16.00 -25.65
C PRO A 58 -3.95 -14.55 -26.09
N PRO A 59 -3.60 -14.32 -27.37
CA PRO A 59 -3.43 -12.96 -27.85
C PRO A 59 -4.76 -12.22 -27.71
N ARG A 60 -4.72 -10.92 -27.36
CA ARG A 60 -5.93 -10.11 -27.13
C ARG A 60 -6.88 -10.09 -28.34
N GLU A 61 -6.32 -10.25 -29.54
CA GLU A 61 -7.06 -10.33 -30.79
C GLU A 61 -7.79 -11.66 -31.02
N LEU A 62 -7.43 -12.74 -30.29
CA LEU A 62 -8.01 -14.06 -30.49
C LEU A 62 -9.52 -14.04 -30.22
N GLU A 63 -9.92 -13.47 -29.09
CA GLU A 63 -11.33 -13.35 -28.71
C GLU A 63 -12.10 -12.56 -29.75
N ALA A 64 -11.53 -11.43 -30.18
CA ALA A 64 -12.10 -10.60 -31.22
C ALA A 64 -12.32 -11.38 -32.53
N ARG A 65 -11.33 -12.18 -32.96
CA ARG A 65 -11.40 -13.03 -34.16
C ARG A 65 -12.41 -14.16 -34.02
N ILE A 66 -12.49 -14.80 -32.85
CA ILE A 66 -13.48 -15.85 -32.58
C ILE A 66 -14.88 -15.26 -32.70
N LEU A 67 -15.16 -14.16 -31.99
CA LEU A 67 -16.47 -13.53 -32.01
C LEU A 67 -16.87 -13.01 -33.39
N LYS A 68 -15.92 -12.47 -34.17
CA LYS A 68 -16.19 -12.10 -35.58
C LYS A 68 -16.59 -13.30 -36.44
N LYS A 69 -16.03 -14.49 -36.17
CA LYS A 69 -16.36 -15.73 -36.91
C LYS A 69 -17.64 -16.41 -36.42
N THR A 70 -17.93 -16.35 -35.12
CA THR A 70 -19.08 -17.05 -34.52
C THR A 70 -20.33 -16.19 -34.43
N MET A 71 -20.20 -14.86 -34.42
CA MET A 71 -21.28 -13.89 -34.25
C MET A 71 -21.06 -12.67 -35.17
N PRO A 72 -21.19 -12.82 -36.50
CA PRO A 72 -20.94 -11.73 -37.44
C PRO A 72 -21.91 -10.55 -37.27
N ASP A 73 -23.14 -10.80 -36.81
CA ASP A 73 -24.13 -9.74 -36.54
C ASP A 73 -23.71 -8.81 -35.39
N ALA A 74 -22.79 -9.26 -34.54
CA ALA A 74 -22.18 -8.42 -33.51
C ALA A 74 -21.02 -7.55 -34.04
N ALA A 75 -20.63 -7.67 -35.32
CA ALA A 75 -19.61 -6.83 -35.93
C ALA A 75 -20.14 -5.41 -36.17
N MET A 76 -19.32 -4.39 -35.95
CA MET A 76 -19.65 -3.01 -36.30
C MET A 76 -18.93 -2.56 -37.56
N THR A 77 -19.53 -1.58 -38.22
CA THR A 77 -18.95 -0.90 -39.38
C THR A 77 -17.97 0.20 -38.94
N CYS A 78 -17.04 0.58 -39.82
CA CYS A 78 -16.14 1.71 -39.54
C CYS A 78 -16.91 3.02 -39.35
N GLN A 79 -18.06 3.19 -40.03
CA GLN A 79 -18.89 4.38 -39.88
C GLN A 79 -19.53 4.45 -38.49
N GLU A 80 -20.07 3.34 -37.98
CA GLU A 80 -20.56 3.26 -36.59
C GLU A 80 -19.45 3.51 -35.58
N PHE A 81 -18.25 2.99 -35.84
CA PHE A 81 -17.08 3.19 -34.99
C PHE A 81 -16.70 4.67 -34.88
N GLU A 82 -16.56 5.35 -36.03
CA GLU A 82 -16.24 6.77 -36.11
C GLU A 82 -17.35 7.64 -35.49
N ALA A 83 -18.62 7.28 -35.69
CA ALA A 83 -19.77 8.01 -35.12
C ALA A 83 -19.81 7.96 -33.58
N SER A 84 -19.34 6.87 -32.97
CA SER A 84 -19.27 6.71 -31.51
C SER A 84 -17.90 7.06 -30.91
N LEU A 85 -16.96 7.59 -31.70
CA LEU A 85 -15.60 7.88 -31.26
C LEU A 85 -15.58 8.94 -30.13
N THR A 86 -16.36 10.01 -30.27
CA THR A 86 -16.45 11.06 -29.24
C THR A 86 -17.10 10.53 -27.97
N ASP A 87 -18.18 9.76 -28.08
CA ASP A 87 -18.86 9.15 -26.93
C ASP A 87 -17.92 8.20 -26.17
N TYR A 88 -17.03 7.50 -26.88
CA TYR A 88 -15.99 6.69 -26.27
C TYR A 88 -14.95 7.56 -25.54
N LEU A 89 -14.43 8.61 -26.16
CA LEU A 89 -13.43 9.49 -25.57
C LEU A 89 -13.96 10.27 -24.35
N ASP A 90 -15.24 10.64 -24.37
CA ASP A 90 -15.91 11.32 -23.27
C ASP A 90 -16.36 10.35 -22.15
N GLY A 91 -16.30 9.04 -22.38
CA GLY A 91 -16.70 8.01 -21.42
C GLY A 91 -18.22 7.78 -21.31
N PHE A 92 -18.99 8.18 -22.33
CA PHE A 92 -20.44 8.00 -22.40
C PHE A 92 -20.89 6.77 -23.18
N LEU A 93 -19.96 5.99 -23.73
CA LEU A 93 -20.30 4.80 -24.51
C LEU A 93 -20.93 3.70 -23.63
N PRO A 94 -22.15 3.22 -23.93
CA PRO A 94 -22.80 2.16 -23.16
C PRO A 94 -21.99 0.85 -23.17
N ALA A 95 -21.99 0.11 -22.05
CA ALA A 95 -21.22 -1.13 -21.89
C ALA A 95 -21.42 -2.17 -23.01
N PRO A 96 -22.64 -2.42 -23.53
CA PRO A 96 -22.82 -3.36 -24.66
C PRO A 96 -22.14 -2.89 -25.95
N PHE A 97 -22.06 -1.58 -26.17
CA PHE A 97 -21.40 -0.98 -27.33
C PHE A 97 -19.89 -0.91 -27.15
N TYR A 98 -19.41 -0.71 -25.92
CA TYR A 98 -17.99 -0.60 -25.58
C TYR A 98 -17.17 -1.79 -26.08
N HIS A 99 -17.56 -3.02 -25.74
CA HIS A 99 -16.81 -4.21 -26.17
C HIS A 99 -16.87 -4.44 -27.68
N ARG A 100 -17.96 -4.06 -28.34
CA ARG A 100 -18.09 -4.12 -29.80
C ARG A 100 -17.15 -3.10 -30.46
N TRP A 101 -17.05 -1.91 -29.87
CA TRP A 101 -16.16 -0.83 -30.29
C TRP A 101 -14.68 -1.19 -30.14
N GLU A 102 -14.26 -1.67 -28.97
CA GLU A 102 -12.88 -2.13 -28.73
C GLU A 102 -12.47 -3.25 -29.69
N ARG A 103 -13.39 -4.19 -29.96
CA ARG A 103 -13.14 -5.29 -30.89
C ARG A 103 -12.89 -4.80 -32.31
N HIS A 104 -13.60 -3.76 -32.75
CA HIS A 104 -13.39 -3.18 -34.07
C HIS A 104 -12.04 -2.47 -34.15
N ALA A 105 -11.70 -1.66 -33.14
CA ALA A 105 -10.38 -1.03 -33.04
C ALA A 105 -9.25 -2.08 -33.06
N ALA A 106 -9.41 -3.23 -32.41
CA ALA A 106 -8.40 -4.28 -32.37
C ALA A 106 -8.23 -5.05 -33.69
N LEU A 107 -9.24 -5.07 -34.57
CA LEU A 107 -9.23 -5.91 -35.79
C LEU A 107 -9.17 -5.11 -37.10
N CYS A 108 -9.48 -3.83 -37.07
CA CYS A 108 -9.54 -3.00 -38.27
C CYS A 108 -8.30 -2.12 -38.39
N ASP A 109 -7.47 -2.40 -39.40
CA ASP A 109 -6.23 -1.66 -39.67
C ASP A 109 -6.45 -0.15 -39.84
N ARG A 110 -7.63 0.26 -40.35
CA ARG A 110 -7.97 1.67 -40.53
C ARG A 110 -8.35 2.37 -39.21
N CYS A 111 -9.05 1.66 -38.32
CA CYS A 111 -9.64 2.27 -37.12
C CYS A 111 -8.78 2.08 -35.87
N THR A 112 -7.76 1.23 -35.91
CA THR A 112 -6.92 0.89 -34.75
C THR A 112 -6.17 2.09 -34.17
N GLU A 113 -5.60 2.94 -35.04
CA GLU A 113 -4.83 4.11 -34.63
C GLU A 113 -5.67 5.38 -34.41
N LEU A 114 -6.89 5.41 -34.97
CA LEU A 114 -7.72 6.62 -35.02
C LEU A 114 -7.98 7.25 -33.63
N PRO A 115 -8.34 6.50 -32.58
CA PRO A 115 -8.54 7.08 -31.25
C PRO A 115 -7.26 7.71 -30.69
N GLY A 116 -6.12 7.05 -30.90
CA GLY A 116 -4.82 7.56 -30.48
C GLY A 116 -4.41 8.83 -31.25
N GLU A 117 -4.71 8.92 -32.54
CA GLU A 117 -4.51 10.12 -33.35
C GLU A 117 -5.38 11.30 -32.87
N VAL A 118 -6.65 11.03 -32.55
CA VAL A 118 -7.55 12.06 -32.02
C VAL A 118 -7.09 12.56 -30.65
N VAL A 119 -6.71 11.68 -29.73
CA VAL A 119 -6.18 12.09 -28.41
C VAL A 119 -4.87 12.89 -28.56
N ARG A 120 -3.97 12.50 -29.47
CA ARG A 120 -2.72 13.25 -29.74
C ARG A 120 -3.01 14.63 -30.33
N SER A 121 -3.95 14.73 -31.26
CA SER A 121 -4.31 16.02 -31.86
C SER A 121 -5.01 16.95 -30.86
N ILE A 122 -5.91 16.42 -30.02
CA ILE A 122 -6.49 17.16 -28.89
C ILE A 122 -5.40 17.65 -27.94
N GLY A 123 -4.45 16.79 -27.57
CA GLY A 123 -3.31 17.15 -26.73
C GLY A 123 -2.46 18.28 -27.34
N ALA A 124 -2.20 18.22 -28.64
CA ALA A 124 -1.50 19.30 -29.36
C ALA A 124 -2.32 20.60 -29.33
N CYS A 125 -3.62 20.57 -29.59
CA CYS A 125 -4.48 21.75 -29.47
C CYS A 125 -4.43 22.35 -28.07
N TYR A 126 -4.46 21.52 -27.01
CA TYR A 126 -4.32 22.00 -25.65
C TYR A 126 -2.99 22.71 -25.43
N THR A 127 -1.86 22.21 -25.96
CA THR A 127 -0.57 22.91 -25.81
C THR A 127 -0.52 24.29 -26.48
N TYR A 128 -1.24 24.49 -27.58
CA TYR A 128 -1.32 25.79 -28.27
C TYR A 128 -2.35 26.72 -27.64
N ILE A 129 -3.48 26.19 -27.16
CA ILE A 129 -4.57 26.96 -26.54
C ILE A 129 -4.26 27.29 -25.07
N SER A 130 -3.37 26.52 -24.43
CA SER A 130 -2.93 26.73 -23.04
C SER A 130 -1.95 27.88 -22.86
N GLU A 131 -1.81 28.81 -23.81
CA GLU A 131 -1.33 30.14 -23.44
C GLU A 131 -2.21 30.62 -22.29
N GLU A 132 -1.63 30.73 -21.09
CA GLU A 132 -2.35 30.86 -19.82
C GLU A 132 -3.40 31.96 -19.91
N MET A 133 -4.66 31.58 -20.15
CA MET A 133 -5.77 32.50 -19.97
C MET A 133 -5.74 32.91 -18.52
N LEU A 134 -5.51 34.21 -18.30
CA LEU A 134 -5.46 34.79 -16.97
C LEU A 134 -6.75 34.41 -16.24
N ILE A 135 -6.60 33.61 -15.18
CA ILE A 135 -7.70 33.24 -14.31
C ILE A 135 -8.32 34.56 -13.83
N PRO A 136 -9.63 34.79 -14.03
CA PRO A 136 -10.29 36.00 -13.57
C PRO A 136 -10.00 36.23 -12.09
N ALA A 137 -9.53 37.42 -11.73
CA ALA A 137 -9.24 37.76 -10.34
C ALA A 137 -10.46 37.46 -9.46
N GLY A 138 -10.25 36.75 -8.35
CA GLY A 138 -11.33 36.36 -7.45
C GLY A 138 -12.02 35.02 -7.78
N LEU A 139 -11.69 34.32 -8.88
CA LEU A 139 -12.35 33.06 -9.24
C LEU A 139 -12.08 31.97 -8.21
N ASN A 140 -10.83 31.87 -7.73
CA ASN A 140 -10.44 30.90 -6.71
C ASN A 140 -11.19 31.15 -5.40
N GLU A 141 -11.34 32.41 -5.00
CA GLU A 141 -12.10 32.84 -3.83
C GLU A 141 -13.60 32.53 -3.97
N LYS A 142 -14.18 32.72 -5.17
CA LYS A 142 -15.57 32.35 -5.47
C LYS A 142 -15.78 30.84 -5.45
N ILE A 143 -14.86 30.06 -6.03
CA ILE A 143 -14.90 28.60 -6.00
C ILE A 143 -14.78 28.12 -4.55
N LEU A 144 -13.80 28.62 -3.79
CA LEU A 144 -13.65 28.32 -2.36
C LEU A 144 -14.93 28.66 -1.60
N HIS A 145 -15.48 29.87 -1.75
CA HIS A 145 -16.71 30.25 -1.08
C HIS A 145 -17.92 29.37 -1.48
N ALA A 146 -17.98 28.90 -2.74
CA ALA A 146 -19.05 28.03 -3.23
C ALA A 146 -18.89 26.56 -2.82
N THR A 147 -17.65 26.06 -2.72
CA THR A 147 -17.34 24.66 -2.34
C THR A 147 -17.14 24.46 -0.84
N ILE A 148 -16.91 25.52 -0.05
CA ILE A 148 -16.90 25.50 1.42
C ILE A 148 -18.33 25.39 2.01
N GLY A 149 -19.27 24.77 1.28
CA GLY A 149 -20.58 24.44 1.83
C GLY A 149 -20.43 23.67 3.15
N THR A 150 -20.92 24.28 4.26
CA THR A 150 -20.72 23.95 5.70
C THR A 150 -19.56 24.73 6.33
N LEU A 151 -19.72 25.99 6.71
CA LEU A 151 -20.59 26.45 7.78
C LEU A 151 -21.33 27.71 7.33
N LYS A 152 -22.62 27.60 7.02
CA LYS A 152 -23.51 28.63 7.54
C LYS A 152 -23.30 28.58 9.05
N ALA A 153 -22.44 29.45 9.57
CA ALA A 153 -22.51 29.84 10.95
C ALA A 153 -23.95 30.34 11.10
N LYS A 154 -24.85 29.43 11.48
CA LYS A 154 -26.02 29.80 12.25
C LYS A 154 -25.43 30.74 13.27
N GLU A 155 -25.85 32.01 13.23
CA GLU A 155 -25.48 33.02 14.20
C GLU A 155 -26.02 32.56 15.56
N VAL A 156 -25.46 31.48 16.09
CA VAL A 156 -25.52 31.14 17.49
C VAL A 156 -24.60 32.17 18.08
N ARG A 157 -25.20 33.33 18.37
CA ARG A 157 -24.66 34.39 19.21
C ARG A 157 -23.91 33.70 20.34
N ALA A 158 -22.60 33.58 20.21
CA ALA A 158 -21.81 32.81 21.15
C ALA A 158 -22.09 33.40 22.54
N PRO A 159 -22.53 32.59 23.52
CA PRO A 159 -22.80 33.10 24.85
C PRO A 159 -21.55 33.83 25.33
N TRP A 160 -21.73 34.95 26.02
CA TRP A 160 -20.65 35.86 26.43
C TRP A 160 -19.44 35.10 27.00
N SER A 161 -19.68 34.02 27.75
CA SER A 161 -18.65 33.14 28.29
C SER A 161 -17.64 32.63 27.25
N ALA A 162 -18.07 32.31 26.03
CA ALA A 162 -17.21 31.87 24.94
C ALA A 162 -16.31 33.00 24.40
N ARG A 163 -16.79 34.26 24.44
CA ARG A 163 -16.00 35.44 24.06
C ARG A 163 -14.98 35.83 25.14
N LEU A 164 -15.26 35.53 26.40
CA LEU A 164 -14.31 35.74 27.50
C LEU A 164 -13.22 34.66 27.51
N ALA A 165 -13.62 33.41 27.24
CA ALA A 165 -12.71 32.28 27.18
C ALA A 165 -11.71 32.40 26.02
N SER A 166 -12.13 32.90 24.85
CA SER A 166 -11.20 33.14 23.72
C SER A 166 -10.21 34.27 24.01
N ARG A 167 -10.63 35.30 24.75
CA ARG A 167 -9.76 36.41 25.17
C ARG A 167 -8.73 35.99 26.22
N LEU A 168 -9.11 35.08 27.12
CA LEU A 168 -8.18 34.45 28.08
C LEU A 168 -7.20 33.51 27.40
N ARG A 169 -7.64 32.71 26.41
CA ARG A 169 -6.75 31.83 25.64
C ARG A 169 -5.67 32.61 24.90
N MET A 170 -6.03 33.73 24.28
CA MET A 170 -5.07 34.59 23.58
C MET A 170 -4.04 35.25 24.53
N TRP A 171 -4.35 35.34 25.82
CA TRP A 171 -3.43 35.84 26.85
C TRP A 171 -2.54 34.74 27.44
N LEU A 172 -2.99 33.47 27.41
CA LEU A 172 -2.21 32.30 27.85
C LEU A 172 -1.41 31.61 26.73
N ASP A 173 -1.73 31.84 25.46
CA ASP A 173 -1.02 31.26 24.31
C ASP A 173 0.48 31.62 24.20
N PRO A 174 1.01 32.79 24.64
CA PRO A 174 2.46 33.00 24.62
C PRO A 174 3.24 32.11 25.61
N ILE A 175 2.56 31.41 26.53
CA ILE A 175 3.20 30.56 27.56
C ILE A 175 3.24 29.08 27.15
N VAL A 176 2.42 28.65 26.19
CA VAL A 176 2.36 27.24 25.75
C VAL A 176 3.17 27.05 24.46
N SER A 177 4.45 27.45 24.50
CA SER A 177 5.42 26.93 23.52
C SER A 177 6.09 25.68 24.10
N PRO A 178 6.30 24.61 23.31
CA PRO A 178 6.88 23.36 23.81
C PRO A 178 8.30 23.51 24.38
N GLN A 179 8.98 24.62 24.08
CA GLN A 179 10.33 24.92 24.60
C GLN A 179 10.33 25.50 26.02
N LEU A 180 9.25 26.15 26.47
CA LEU A 180 9.17 26.69 27.84
C LEU A 180 8.71 25.65 28.87
N ALA A 181 8.09 24.56 28.41
CA ALA A 181 7.62 23.49 29.28
C ALA A 181 8.77 22.78 30.02
N THR A 182 9.90 22.52 29.35
CA THR A 182 11.07 21.87 29.97
C THR A 182 11.77 22.77 30.98
N VAL A 183 11.83 24.07 30.73
CA VAL A 183 12.40 25.05 31.68
C VAL A 183 11.51 25.16 32.91
N ALA A 184 10.19 25.24 32.72
CA ALA A 184 9.24 25.33 33.83
C ALA A 184 9.24 24.06 34.70
N THR A 185 9.34 22.86 34.11
CA THR A 185 9.44 21.62 34.88
C THR A 185 10.76 21.52 35.64
N MET A 186 11.89 21.92 35.03
CA MET A 186 13.18 21.97 35.74
C MET A 186 13.17 22.97 36.90
N LEU A 187 12.52 24.12 36.74
CA LEU A 187 12.38 25.13 37.80
C LEU A 187 11.48 24.63 38.94
N LEU A 188 10.35 23.99 38.61
CA LEU A 188 9.46 23.39 39.62
C LEU A 188 10.15 22.24 40.37
N VAL A 189 10.92 21.40 39.68
CA VAL A 189 11.70 20.33 40.30
C VAL A 189 12.79 20.92 41.19
N ALA A 190 13.49 21.97 40.74
CA ALA A 190 14.51 22.64 41.55
C ALA A 190 13.92 23.27 42.81
N VAL A 191 12.79 23.96 42.71
CA VAL A 191 12.08 24.54 43.88
C VAL A 191 11.61 23.43 44.81
N PHE A 192 11.02 22.35 44.27
CA PHE A 192 10.53 21.22 45.07
C PHE A 192 11.66 20.49 45.80
N VAL A 193 12.80 20.29 45.14
CA VAL A 193 14.00 19.69 45.76
C VAL A 193 14.58 20.63 46.82
N LEU A 194 14.69 21.93 46.56
CA LEU A 194 15.17 22.90 47.57
C LEU A 194 14.25 22.96 48.80
N THR A 195 12.94 22.94 48.60
CA THR A 195 11.99 22.97 49.72
C THR A 195 12.04 21.69 50.56
N ASN A 196 12.31 20.53 49.94
CA ASN A 196 12.37 19.25 50.65
C ASN A 196 13.76 18.90 51.22
N THR A 197 14.85 19.42 50.65
CA THR A 197 16.22 19.03 51.05
C THR A 197 16.89 19.99 52.02
N VAL A 198 16.42 21.24 52.13
CA VAL A 198 17.06 22.27 52.98
C VAL A 198 16.18 22.72 54.15
N SER A 199 14.93 22.27 54.25
CA SER A 199 14.02 22.65 55.35
C SER A 199 13.66 21.46 56.22
N ALA A 200 14.32 21.32 57.38
CA ALA A 200 13.90 20.35 58.39
C ALA A 200 12.53 20.68 59.04
N ASP A 201 12.00 21.90 58.85
CA ASP A 201 10.73 22.37 59.44
C ASP A 201 9.70 22.91 58.42
N GLY A 202 9.92 22.76 57.10
CA GLY A 202 8.94 23.12 56.05
C GLY A 202 8.48 24.60 55.98
N SER A 203 9.09 25.50 56.74
CA SER A 203 8.72 26.93 56.80
C SER A 203 9.62 27.82 55.94
N ILE A 204 9.01 28.76 55.22
CA ILE A 204 9.67 29.75 54.34
C ILE A 204 10.71 30.59 55.11
N SER A 205 10.52 30.81 56.41
CA SER A 205 11.50 31.53 57.23
C SER A 205 12.77 30.72 57.50
N GLY A 206 12.68 29.39 57.49
CA GLY A 206 13.83 28.48 57.63
C GLY A 206 14.75 28.53 56.42
N VAL A 207 14.19 28.58 55.21
CA VAL A 207 14.94 28.72 53.95
C VAL A 207 15.72 30.03 53.91
N TYR A 208 15.11 31.13 54.35
CA TYR A 208 15.79 32.44 54.40
C TYR A 208 16.93 32.49 55.42
N ARG A 209 16.78 31.82 56.57
CA ARG A 209 17.88 31.75 57.56
C ARG A 209 18.99 30.80 57.12
N ALA A 210 18.65 29.70 56.45
CA ALA A 210 19.63 28.77 55.88
C ALA A 210 20.42 29.43 54.75
N SER A 211 19.76 30.18 53.85
CA SER A 211 20.44 30.90 52.77
C SER A 211 21.36 32.01 53.28
N LEU A 212 20.94 32.75 54.33
CA LEU A 212 21.81 33.72 55.00
C LEU A 212 23.03 33.05 55.64
N ARG A 213 22.86 31.89 56.28
CA ARG A 213 23.97 31.13 56.88
C ARG A 213 24.94 30.56 55.84
N LEU A 214 24.42 30.07 54.72
CA LEU A 214 25.22 29.60 53.58
C LEU A 214 25.97 30.74 52.89
N ALA A 215 25.35 31.92 52.78
CA ALA A 215 26.00 33.12 52.27
C ALA A 215 27.12 33.58 53.22
N GLU A 216 26.91 33.53 54.53
CA GLU A 216 27.90 33.90 55.54
C GLU A 216 29.06 32.90 55.60
N GLN A 217 28.81 31.60 55.45
CA GLN A 217 29.86 30.57 55.30
C GLN A 217 30.64 30.71 53.99
N SER A 218 29.99 31.11 52.90
CA SER A 218 30.65 31.38 51.62
C SER A 218 31.52 32.64 51.69
N PHE A 219 31.16 33.62 52.53
CA PHE A 219 31.94 34.85 52.72
C PHE A 219 33.10 34.69 53.73
N SER A 220 32.95 33.84 54.75
CA SER A 220 33.97 33.61 55.79
C SER A 220 34.91 32.44 55.50
N GLY A 221 34.54 31.53 54.59
CA GLY A 221 35.36 30.38 54.16
C GLY A 221 36.22 30.61 52.91
N GLY A 222 36.35 31.86 52.45
CA GLY A 222 37.09 32.24 51.24
C GLY A 222 38.62 32.21 51.37
N SER A 223 39.21 31.19 52.02
CA SER A 223 40.63 30.88 51.87
C SER A 223 40.91 29.36 51.92
N GLU A 224 41.32 28.84 50.76
CA GLU A 224 42.29 27.74 50.57
C GLU A 224 41.97 26.26 50.84
N VAL A 225 40.73 25.84 51.15
CA VAL A 225 40.46 24.38 51.37
C VAL A 225 39.48 23.72 50.37
N GLY A 226 38.57 24.45 49.71
CA GLY A 226 37.52 23.84 48.87
C GLY A 226 37.93 23.31 47.48
N ILE A 227 39.10 23.69 46.95
CA ILE A 227 39.51 23.33 45.58
C ILE A 227 40.15 21.92 45.52
N LYS A 228 40.68 21.39 46.63
CA LYS A 228 41.33 20.07 46.64
C LYS A 228 40.33 18.91 46.68
N GLU A 229 39.15 19.09 47.28
CA GLU A 229 38.15 18.01 47.39
C GLU A 229 37.37 17.82 46.08
N PHE A 230 37.05 18.91 45.37
CA PHE A 230 36.40 18.86 44.06
C PHE A 230 37.29 18.21 42.97
N ARG A 231 38.61 18.40 43.05
CA ARG A 231 39.56 17.80 42.08
C ARG A 231 39.75 16.29 42.28
N ASN A 232 39.60 15.79 43.50
CA ASN A 232 39.70 14.37 43.80
C ASN A 232 38.42 13.60 43.42
N GLY A 233 37.24 14.20 43.54
CA GLY A 233 35.98 13.60 43.07
C GLY A 233 35.88 13.47 41.55
N LEU A 234 36.43 14.44 40.80
CA LEU A 234 36.38 14.43 39.33
C LEU A 234 37.39 13.46 38.68
N LYS A 235 38.48 13.14 39.37
CA LYS A 235 39.54 12.22 38.87
C LYS A 235 39.15 10.74 38.95
N GLY A 236 38.07 10.40 39.67
CA GLY A 236 37.52 9.04 39.73
C GLY A 236 36.55 8.68 38.59
N LEU A 237 36.08 9.65 37.79
CA LEU A 237 35.04 9.44 36.79
C LEU A 237 35.52 9.54 35.33
N VAL A 238 36.77 9.94 35.05
CA VAL A 238 37.28 10.20 33.68
C VAL A 238 38.72 9.68 33.49
N GLY A 239 38.87 8.38 33.27
CA GLY A 239 40.10 7.70 32.82
C GLY A 239 40.01 6.21 33.18
N GLY A 240 39.59 5.29 32.31
CA GLY A 240 40.20 4.94 31.01
C GLY A 240 41.22 3.83 31.27
N GLN A 241 41.01 2.58 30.83
CA GLN A 241 41.62 1.96 29.64
C GLN A 241 41.59 0.41 29.86
N SER A 242 41.57 -0.54 28.92
CA SER A 242 41.52 -0.57 27.45
C SER A 242 41.39 -2.06 27.00
N GLN A 243 40.47 -2.34 26.05
CA GLN A 243 40.61 -3.20 24.84
C GLN A 243 40.95 -4.73 24.92
N PRO A 244 40.76 -5.54 23.84
CA PRO A 244 39.54 -5.88 23.04
C PRO A 244 39.50 -7.42 22.72
N PRO A 245 38.98 -7.91 21.56
CA PRO A 245 37.61 -8.39 21.31
C PRO A 245 37.50 -9.92 21.03
N GLU A 246 36.35 -10.54 21.25
CA GLU A 246 36.04 -11.84 20.59
C GLU A 246 34.53 -12.09 20.43
N ASN A 247 34.06 -11.79 19.21
CA ASN A 247 33.26 -12.62 18.33
C ASN A 247 32.43 -13.79 18.96
N ASN A 248 31.10 -13.70 19.00
CA ASN A 248 30.27 -14.62 18.22
C ASN A 248 28.78 -14.23 18.14
N SER A 249 28.27 -14.55 16.96
CA SER A 249 26.97 -14.38 16.36
C SER A 249 25.77 -15.01 17.08
N GLY A 250 24.68 -14.23 17.13
CA GLY A 250 23.38 -14.57 16.53
C GLY A 250 22.66 -15.84 16.99
N GLN A 251 21.87 -15.74 18.06
CA GLN A 251 20.75 -16.65 18.30
C GLN A 251 19.50 -16.19 17.56
N ALA A 252 18.93 -17.14 16.83
CA ALA A 252 17.67 -17.09 16.11
C ALA A 252 16.46 -16.83 17.03
N GLN A 253 15.52 -16.02 16.57
CA GLN A 253 14.17 -15.95 17.11
C GLN A 253 13.15 -16.34 16.03
N LYS A 254 12.38 -17.38 16.34
CA LYS A 254 11.16 -17.84 15.65
C LYS A 254 10.02 -16.84 15.83
N PRO A 255 9.05 -16.85 14.90
CA PRO A 255 7.64 -16.93 15.28
C PRO A 255 6.97 -18.14 14.60
N ALA A 256 6.39 -19.07 15.35
CA ALA A 256 4.98 -19.06 15.78
C ALA A 256 3.99 -19.37 14.64
N GLU A 257 3.94 -20.66 14.33
CA GLU A 257 2.78 -21.53 14.02
C GLU A 257 1.37 -20.91 14.17
N GLN A 258 0.59 -20.90 13.08
CA GLN A 258 -0.87 -21.05 13.09
C GLN A 258 -1.31 -21.62 11.73
N LYS A 259 -1.95 -22.80 11.75
CA LYS A 259 -2.65 -23.47 10.63
C LYS A 259 -4.09 -23.78 11.11
N PRO A 260 -5.00 -24.26 10.25
CA PRO A 260 -6.19 -23.52 9.83
C PRO A 260 -7.49 -24.23 10.23
N GLN A 261 -8.63 -23.55 10.14
CA GLN A 261 -9.90 -24.25 9.95
C GLN A 261 -10.76 -23.56 8.91
N ALA A 262 -11.31 -24.40 8.05
CA ALA A 262 -12.04 -24.11 6.84
C ALA A 262 -13.54 -24.37 7.04
N LYS A 263 -14.34 -23.78 6.14
CA LYS A 263 -15.64 -24.30 5.62
C LYS A 263 -16.80 -24.26 6.64
N GLN A 264 -18.05 -23.91 6.31
CA GLN A 264 -18.85 -24.42 5.19
C GLN A 264 -20.26 -23.78 5.17
N GLU A 265 -20.80 -23.54 3.95
CA GLU A 265 -22.22 -23.62 3.49
C GLU A 265 -23.33 -22.76 4.16
N ALA A 266 -24.13 -21.95 3.45
CA ALA A 266 -25.09 -22.16 2.34
C ALA A 266 -26.54 -22.48 2.80
N SER A 267 -27.43 -21.50 2.65
CA SER A 267 -28.89 -21.61 2.38
C SER A 267 -29.38 -20.18 2.09
N GLY A 268 -30.03 -19.78 1.00
CA GLY A 268 -31.05 -20.50 0.24
C GLY A 268 -32.41 -20.32 0.90
N ASN A 269 -33.13 -19.21 0.64
CA ASN A 269 -34.59 -19.28 0.52
C ASN A 269 -35.22 -18.10 -0.24
N SER A 270 -36.19 -18.49 -1.07
CA SER A 270 -37.14 -17.76 -1.89
C SER A 270 -38.44 -17.41 -1.14
N ASN A 271 -39.28 -16.59 -1.79
CA ASN A 271 -40.62 -16.07 -1.42
C ASN A 271 -40.53 -14.82 -0.52
N ASP A 272 -41.09 -13.64 -0.86
CA ASP A 272 -42.32 -13.29 -1.59
C ASP A 272 -42.15 -12.13 -2.58
#